data_AF-A0A7X6YRL3-F1
#
_entry.id   AF-A0A7X6YRL3-F1
#
_cell.length_a   1.000
_cell.length_b   1.000
_cell.length_c   1.000
_cell.angle_alpha   90.00
_cell.angle_beta   90.00
_cell.angle_gamma   90.00
#
_symmetry.space_group_name_H-M   'P 1'
#
loop_
_entity.id
_entity.type
_entity.pdbx_description
1 polymer ?
#
loop_
_entity_poly.entity_id
_entity_poly.type
_entity_poly.pdbx_seq_one_letter_code
_entity_poly.pdbx_strand_id
1 'polypeptide(L)'
;MWDKLVEIMTAVPLWELMLIFFAKIVEVTMGTLRIILINKGYRKQGVILSFIEIVLWVFVASRVITGISEAPIKGIVYSLGFSAGVYTGSRIENWLAFGRVLVQVITNSTIGIELKDTLRKEGYGVTTINAHGKDNDRLV
;
A
#
# COMPACT_ATOMS: atom_id res chain seq x y z
N MET A 1 8.90 14.76 -36.90
CA MET A 1 8.11 14.52 -35.67
C MET A 1 8.62 13.29 -34.93
N TRP A 2 8.93 12.20 -35.64
CA TRP A 2 9.63 11.03 -35.08
C TRP A 2 11.05 11.40 -34.59
N ASP A 3 11.84 12.17 -35.34
CA ASP A 3 13.24 12.44 -34.95
C ASP A 3 13.36 13.17 -33.60
N LYS A 4 12.43 14.10 -33.30
CA LYS A 4 12.33 14.75 -31.99
C LYS A 4 11.97 13.79 -30.86
N LEU A 5 11.16 12.76 -31.14
CA LEU A 5 10.84 11.72 -30.15
C LEU A 5 12.06 10.85 -29.86
N VAL A 6 12.80 10.43 -30.89
CA VAL A 6 14.04 9.66 -30.72
C VAL A 6 15.10 10.46 -29.97
N GLU A 7 15.23 11.75 -30.28
CA GLU A 7 16.14 12.68 -29.59
C GLU A 7 15.78 12.83 -28.10
N ILE A 8 14.49 12.99 -27.77
CA ILE A 8 14.02 13.01 -26.37
C ILE A 8 14.28 11.66 -25.66
N MET A 9 14.14 10.54 -26.37
CA MET A 9 14.39 9.20 -25.79
C MET A 9 15.89 8.88 -25.62
N THR A 10 16.77 9.50 -26.41
CA THR A 10 18.22 9.29 -26.35
C THR A 10 18.96 10.39 -25.58
N ALA A 11 18.27 11.47 -25.21
CA ALA A 11 18.81 12.57 -24.40
C ALA A 11 19.32 12.13 -23.01
N VAL A 12 18.89 10.97 -22.52
CA VAL A 12 19.27 10.44 -21.20
C VAL A 12 19.75 9.01 -21.35
N PRO A 13 20.88 8.63 -20.72
CA PRO A 13 21.32 7.24 -20.68
C PRO A 13 20.25 6.32 -20.07
N LEU A 14 20.02 5.16 -20.69
CA LEU A 14 19.00 4.20 -20.25
C LEU A 14 19.19 3.76 -18.79
N TRP A 15 20.44 3.64 -18.33
CA TRP A 15 20.75 3.25 -16.96
C TRP A 15 20.26 4.28 -15.93
N GLU A 16 20.28 5.57 -16.26
CA GLU A 16 19.76 6.64 -15.40
C GLU A 16 18.24 6.55 -15.29
N LEU A 17 17.55 6.30 -16.42
CA LEU A 17 16.10 6.09 -16.43
C LEU A 17 15.70 4.87 -15.60
N MET A 18 16.42 3.75 -15.73
CA MET A 18 16.18 2.56 -14.91
C MET A 18 16.40 2.86 -13.43
N LEU A 19 17.47 3.60 -13.08
CA LEU A 19 17.74 3.97 -11.70
C LEU A 19 16.62 4.83 -11.11
N ILE A 20 16.14 5.84 -11.84
CA ILE A 20 14.99 6.66 -11.43
C ILE A 20 13.75 5.78 -11.21
N PHE A 21 13.46 4.88 -12.16
CA PHE A 21 12.30 3.99 -12.10
C PHE A 21 12.33 3.09 -10.86
N PHE A 22 13.41 2.33 -10.67
CA PHE A 22 13.53 1.39 -9.55
C PHE A 22 13.66 2.10 -8.20
N ALA A 23 14.43 3.18 -8.13
CA ALA A 23 14.53 3.97 -6.90
C ALA A 23 13.15 4.52 -6.50
N LYS A 24 12.34 4.96 -7.48
CA LYS A 24 11.00 5.45 -7.21
C LYS A 24 10.03 4.35 -6.76
N ILE A 25 10.13 3.15 -7.34
CA ILE A 25 9.36 1.99 -6.87
C ILE A 25 9.67 1.70 -5.40
N VAL A 26 10.95 1.65 -5.03
CA VAL A 26 11.39 1.37 -3.66
C VAL A 26 10.90 2.45 -2.70
N GLU A 27 11.10 3.73 -3.05
CA GLU A 27 10.65 4.87 -2.24
C GLU A 27 9.15 4.82 -1.97
N VAL A 28 8.33 4.64 -3.00
CA VAL A 28 6.86 4.61 -2.85
C VAL A 28 6.41 3.38 -2.09
N THR A 29 7.01 2.23 -2.35
CA THR A 29 6.73 0.98 -1.61
C THR A 29 7.00 1.18 -0.11
N MET A 30 8.14 1.79 0.25
CA MET A 30 8.44 2.12 1.64
C MET A 30 7.43 3.08 2.25
N GLY A 31 6.99 4.10 1.50
CA GLY A 31 5.95 5.02 1.93
C GLY A 31 4.63 4.32 2.26
N THR A 32 4.23 3.34 1.44
CA THR A 32 3.07 2.49 1.70
C THR A 32 3.27 1.66 2.97
N LEU A 33 4.43 1.00 3.12
CA LEU A 33 4.76 0.21 4.31
C LEU A 33 4.74 1.04 5.60
N ARG A 34 5.28 2.25 5.56
CA ARG A 34 5.23 3.19 6.68
C ARG A 34 3.79 3.46 7.10
N ILE A 35 2.90 3.78 6.15
CA ILE A 35 1.48 4.05 6.46
C ILE A 35 0.85 2.84 7.14
N ILE A 36 1.08 1.63 6.61
CA ILE A 36 0.56 0.38 7.18
C ILE A 36 1.07 0.16 8.61
N LEU A 37 2.37 0.36 8.85
CA LEU A 37 2.98 0.18 10.17
C LEU A 37 2.46 1.19 11.19
N ILE A 38 2.32 2.46 10.81
CA ILE A 38 1.78 3.51 11.68
C ILE A 38 0.31 3.23 12.02
N ASN A 39 -0.52 2.88 11.03
CA ASN A 39 -1.93 2.54 11.23
C ASN A 39 -2.12 1.36 12.19
N LYS A 40 -1.14 0.45 12.25
CA LYS A 40 -1.12 -0.71 13.16
C LYS A 40 -0.48 -0.43 14.52
N GLY A 41 -0.03 0.80 14.78
CA GLY A 41 0.57 1.20 16.05
C GLY A 41 2.08 1.00 16.15
N TYR A 42 2.76 0.49 15.11
CA TYR A 42 4.23 0.34 15.05
C TYR A 42 4.92 1.68 14.75
N ARG A 43 4.75 2.65 15.65
CA ARG A 43 5.18 4.05 15.44
C ARG A 43 6.70 4.20 15.30
N LYS A 44 7.50 3.46 16.08
CA LYS A 44 8.97 3.55 16.04
C LYS A 44 9.52 3.13 14.67
N GLN A 45 9.04 2.02 14.14
CA GLN A 45 9.40 1.52 12.81
C GLN A 45 8.95 2.48 11.72
N GLY A 46 7.73 3.03 11.84
CA GLY A 46 7.21 4.04 10.93
C GLY A 46 8.09 5.30 10.86
N VAL A 47 8.58 5.80 12.00
CA VAL A 47 9.47 6.97 12.05
C VAL A 47 10.80 6.68 11.36
N ILE A 48 11.44 5.53 11.65
CA ILE A 48 12.71 5.16 11.02
C ILE A 48 12.54 5.06 9.50
N LEU A 49 11.47 4.41 9.03
CA LEU A 49 11.17 4.33 7.59
C LEU A 49 10.93 5.69 6.97
N SER A 50 10.22 6.60 7.66
CA SER A 50 9.94 7.94 7.15
C SER A 50 11.21 8.76 6.90
N PHE A 51 12.23 8.57 7.74
CA PHE A 51 13.53 9.21 7.57
C PHE A 51 14.27 8.66 6.34
N ILE A 52 14.30 7.33 6.17
CA ILE A 52 14.98 6.72 5.01
C ILE A 52 14.26 7.11 3.71
N GLU A 53 12.92 7.12 3.72
CA GLU A 53 12.09 7.50 2.58
C GLU A 53 12.34 8.95 2.14
N ILE A 54 12.37 9.91 3.07
CA ILE A 54 12.56 11.32 2.69
C ILE A 54 13.97 11.56 2.14
N VAL A 55 14.98 10.84 2.64
CA VAL A 55 16.34 10.87 2.08
C VAL A 55 16.32 10.37 0.63
N LEU A 56 15.68 9.23 0.35
CA LEU A 56 15.52 8.71 -1.00
C LEU A 56 14.78 9.71 -1.91
N TRP A 57 13.68 10.27 -1.42
CA TRP A 57 12.89 11.26 -2.17
C TRP A 57 13.74 12.46 -2.58
N VAL A 58 14.52 13.05 -1.67
CA VAL A 58 15.37 14.21 -1.99
C VAL A 58 16.37 13.89 -3.10
N PHE A 59 17.01 12.72 -3.05
CA PHE A 59 17.98 12.32 -4.08
C PHE A 59 17.31 12.03 -5.44
N VAL A 60 16.19 11.30 -5.46
CA VAL A 60 15.50 10.97 -6.72
C VAL A 60 14.86 12.22 -7.33
N ALA A 61 14.18 13.03 -6.51
CA ALA A 61 13.53 14.25 -6.96
C ALA A 61 14.54 15.26 -7.51
N SER A 62 15.71 15.44 -6.88
CA SER A 62 16.71 16.38 -7.39
C SER A 62 17.19 15.99 -8.78
N ARG A 63 17.47 14.70 -9.01
CA ARG A 63 17.91 14.16 -10.32
C ARG A 63 16.89 14.37 -11.43
N VAL A 64 15.61 14.22 -11.11
CA VAL A 64 14.53 14.41 -12.08
C VAL A 64 14.32 15.89 -12.35
N ILE A 65 14.17 16.71 -11.30
CA ILE A 65 13.85 18.14 -11.43
C ILE A 65 14.94 18.90 -12.17
N THR A 66 16.22 18.64 -11.89
CA THR A 66 17.32 19.34 -12.59
C THR A 66 17.41 18.98 -14.06
N GLY A 67 16.91 17.80 -14.47
CA GLY A 67 16.97 17.32 -15.85
C GLY A 67 15.65 17.34 -16.61
N ILE A 68 14.54 17.78 -16.01
CA ILE A 68 13.21 17.64 -16.61
C ILE A 68 12.99 18.59 -17.80
N SER A 69 13.60 19.78 -17.76
CA SER A 69 13.52 20.78 -18.82
C SER A 69 14.23 20.32 -20.10
N GLU A 70 15.31 19.57 -19.95
CA GLU A 70 16.11 19.04 -21.06
C GLU A 70 15.58 17.67 -21.53
N ALA A 71 15.09 16.85 -20.59
CA ALA A 71 14.61 15.50 -20.86
C ALA A 71 13.29 15.21 -20.12
N PRO A 72 12.14 15.60 -20.71
CA PRO A 72 10.81 15.35 -20.13
C PRO A 72 10.52 13.87 -19.84
N ILE A 73 11.21 12.96 -20.55
CA ILE A 73 11.10 11.52 -20.33
C ILE A 73 11.45 11.10 -18.89
N LYS A 74 12.33 11.83 -18.19
CA LYS A 74 12.63 11.58 -16.78
C LYS A 74 11.36 11.69 -15.92
N GLY A 75 10.50 12.67 -16.21
CA GLY A 75 9.21 12.85 -15.51
C GLY A 75 8.23 11.72 -15.79
N ILE A 76 8.18 11.22 -17.03
CA ILE A 76 7.34 10.08 -17.41
C ILE A 76 7.80 8.82 -16.66
N VAL A 77 9.10 8.52 -16.70
CA VAL A 77 9.68 7.35 -16.02
C VAL A 77 9.51 7.43 -14.51
N TYR A 78 9.69 8.61 -13.91
CA TYR A 78 9.40 8.85 -12.50
C TYR A 78 7.93 8.59 -12.16
N SER A 79 7.00 9.04 -13.01
CA SER A 79 5.56 8.81 -12.82
C SER A 79 5.17 7.33 -12.96
N LEU A 80 5.79 6.61 -13.92
CA LEU A 80 5.61 5.16 -14.06
C LEU A 80 6.17 4.41 -12.85
N GLY A 81 7.35 4.80 -12.36
CA GLY A 81 7.95 4.24 -11.16
C GLY A 81 7.07 4.46 -9.92
N PHE A 82 6.43 5.63 -9.82
CA PHE A 82 5.46 5.91 -8.77
C PHE A 82 4.27 4.94 -8.84
N SER A 83 3.62 4.83 -9.99
CA SER A 83 2.46 3.93 -10.17
C SER A 83 2.81 2.46 -9.90
N ALA A 84 3.97 2.00 -10.39
CA ALA A 84 4.47 0.65 -10.12
C ALA A 84 4.79 0.43 -8.63
N GLY A 85 5.33 1.45 -7.96
CA GLY A 85 5.57 1.44 -6.53
C GLY A 85 4.28 1.35 -5.71
N VAL A 86 3.22 2.08 -6.09
CA VAL A 86 1.90 1.97 -5.45
C VAL A 86 1.36 0.55 -5.58
N TYR A 87 1.41 -0.02 -6.78
CA TYR A 87 0.97 -1.40 -7.01
C TYR A 87 1.75 -2.41 -6.18
N THR A 88 3.09 -2.28 -6.15
CA THR A 88 3.98 -3.16 -5.39
C THR A 88 3.76 -3.02 -3.89
N GLY A 89 3.65 -1.80 -3.36
CA GLY A 89 3.34 -1.52 -1.97
C GLY A 89 2.00 -2.11 -1.54
N SER A 90 0.96 -1.98 -2.37
CA SER A 90 -0.35 -2.60 -2.12
C SER A 90 -0.28 -4.14 -2.19
N ARG A 91 0.52 -4.72 -3.09
CA ARG A 91 0.74 -6.17 -3.13
C ARG A 91 1.41 -6.66 -1.85
N ILE A 92 2.42 -5.92 -1.36
CA ILE A 92 3.11 -6.25 -0.11
C ILE A 92 2.19 -6.07 1.09
N GLU A 93 1.32 -5.06 1.11
CA GLU A 93 0.29 -4.91 2.15
C GLU A 93 -0.56 -6.17 2.30
N ASN A 94 -1.06 -6.69 1.17
CA ASN A 94 -1.86 -7.91 1.13
C ASN A 94 -1.09 -9.12 1.68
N TRP A 95 0.21 -9.19 1.42
CA TRP A 95 1.06 -10.29 1.89
C TRP A 95 1.43 -10.15 3.36
N LEU A 96 1.64 -8.91 3.80
CA LEU A 96 2.00 -8.61 5.18
C LEU A 96 0.85 -8.90 6.12
N ALA A 97 -0.41 -8.76 5.70
CA ALA A 97 -1.65 -9.16 6.40
C ALA A 97 -1.58 -9.13 7.95
N PHE A 98 -0.85 -8.16 8.50
CA PHE A 98 -0.55 -8.11 9.92
C PHE A 98 -1.78 -7.54 10.61
N GLY A 99 -2.73 -8.36 11.04
CA GLY A 99 -3.93 -7.81 11.66
C GLY A 99 -4.95 -8.86 12.04
N ARG A 100 -5.81 -8.48 13.00
CA ARG A 100 -7.03 -9.21 13.33
C ARG A 100 -8.10 -8.73 12.35
N VAL A 101 -8.71 -9.64 11.59
CA VAL A 101 -9.88 -9.32 10.76
C VAL A 101 -11.09 -9.33 11.68
N LEU A 102 -11.80 -8.20 11.78
CA LEU A 102 -13.10 -8.15 12.46
C LEU A 102 -14.14 -8.69 11.48
N VAL A 103 -14.67 -9.88 11.77
CA VAL A 103 -15.77 -10.47 11.01
C VAL A 103 -17.05 -10.21 11.79
N GLN A 104 -17.99 -9.47 11.19
CA GLN A 104 -19.33 -9.25 11.73
C GLN A 104 -20.31 -10.12 10.94
N VAL A 105 -21.08 -10.97 11.63
CA VAL A 105 -22.03 -11.88 11.01
C VAL A 105 -23.40 -11.63 11.60
N ILE A 106 -24.34 -11.18 10.76
CA ILE A 106 -25.74 -11.00 11.18
C ILE A 106 -26.52 -12.23 10.73
N THR A 107 -27.01 -13.01 11.68
CA THR A 107 -27.74 -14.25 11.38
C THR A 107 -28.96 -14.43 12.29
N ASN A 108 -29.76 -15.46 12.02
CA ASN A 108 -30.84 -15.88 12.93
C ASN A 108 -30.25 -16.32 14.28
N SER A 109 -30.92 -16.01 15.38
CA SER A 109 -30.50 -16.38 16.74
C SER A 109 -30.10 -17.84 16.91
N THR A 110 -30.84 -18.79 16.31
CA THR A 110 -30.54 -20.23 16.41
C THR A 110 -29.21 -20.57 15.77
N ILE A 111 -28.97 -20.10 14.54
CA ILE A 111 -27.72 -20.34 13.78
C ILE A 111 -26.55 -19.57 14.43
N GLY A 112 -26.81 -18.37 14.95
CA GLY A 112 -25.79 -17.53 15.59
C GLY A 112 -25.24 -18.17 16.87
N ILE A 113 -26.08 -18.85 17.65
CA ILE A 113 -25.64 -19.56 18.85
C ILE A 113 -24.69 -20.70 18.49
N GLU A 114 -25.05 -21.53 17.50
CA GLU A 114 -24.22 -22.64 17.03
C GLU A 114 -22.87 -22.15 16.46
N LEU A 115 -22.91 -21.08 15.66
CA LEU A 115 -21.71 -20.46 15.10
C LEU A 115 -20.79 -19.91 16.20
N LYS A 116 -21.36 -19.19 17.17
CA LYS A 116 -20.63 -18.64 18.32
C LYS A 116 -19.96 -19.74 19.13
N ASP A 117 -20.68 -20.82 19.45
CA ASP A 117 -20.14 -21.92 20.25
C ASP A 117 -19.06 -22.70 19.51
N THR A 118 -19.23 -22.90 18.20
CA THR A 118 -18.21 -23.53 17.35
C THR A 118 -16.94 -22.68 17.29
N LEU A 119 -17.05 -21.39 17.01
CA LEU A 119 -15.90 -20.48 16.93
C LEU A 119 -15.18 -20.35 18.28
N ARG A 120 -15.90 -20.35 19.40
CA ARG A 120 -15.28 -20.32 20.74
C ARG A 120 -14.55 -21.61 21.07
N LYS A 121 -15.07 -22.78 20.65
CA LYS A 121 -14.38 -24.07 20.81
C LYS A 121 -13.06 -24.11 20.03
N GLU A 122 -13.01 -23.49 18.86
CA GLU A 122 -11.80 -23.33 18.05
C GLU A 122 -10.83 -22.24 18.60
N GLY A 123 -11.16 -21.59 19.74
CA GLY A 123 -10.29 -20.62 20.40
C GLY A 123 -10.40 -19.18 19.88
N TYR A 124 -11.41 -18.86 19.04
CA TYR A 124 -11.64 -17.49 18.58
C TYR A 124 -12.39 -16.66 19.63
N GLY A 125 -11.97 -15.39 19.77
CA GLY A 125 -12.68 -14.40 20.59
C GLY A 125 -13.95 -13.91 19.90
N VAL A 126 -15.11 -14.37 20.37
CA VAL A 126 -16.42 -14.01 19.82
C VAL A 126 -17.24 -13.21 20.85
N THR A 127 -17.64 -12.01 20.45
CA THR A 127 -18.63 -11.18 21.15
C THR A 127 -19.94 -11.24 20.40
N THR A 128 -21.05 -11.35 21.11
CA THR A 128 -22.39 -11.45 20.51
C THR A 128 -23.28 -10.34 21.02
N ILE A 129 -24.08 -9.76 20.13
CA ILE A 129 -25.07 -8.75 20.48
C ILE A 129 -26.46 -9.29 20.11
N ASN A 130 -27.38 -9.29 21.07
CA ASN A 130 -28.78 -9.60 20.80
C ASN A 130 -29.40 -8.43 20.03
N ALA A 131 -29.92 -8.70 18.84
CA ALA A 131 -30.53 -7.70 17.96
C ALA A 131 -31.93 -8.13 17.56
N HIS A 132 -32.80 -7.16 17.26
CA HIS A 132 -34.16 -7.43 16.81
C HIS A 132 -34.29 -7.04 15.33
N GLY A 133 -34.57 -8.02 14.48
CA GLY A 133 -34.88 -7.80 13.07
C GLY A 133 -36.35 -7.47 12.86
N LYS A 134 -36.70 -7.08 11.62
CA LYS A 134 -38.10 -6.75 11.26
C LYS A 134 -39.07 -7.89 11.55
N ASP A 135 -38.70 -9.12 11.16
CA ASP A 135 -39.59 -10.28 11.22
C ASP A 135 -39.22 -11.25 12.35
N ASN A 136 -37.95 -11.27 12.78
CA ASN A 136 -37.41 -12.21 13.76
C ASN A 136 -36.19 -11.62 14.49
N ASP A 137 -35.92 -12.14 15.69
CA ASP A 137 -34.70 -11.86 16.44
C ASP A 137 -33.45 -12.32 15.66
N ARG A 138 -32.37 -11.56 15.85
CA ARG A 138 -31.08 -11.75 15.19
C ARG A 138 -29.98 -11.79 16.23
N LEU A 139 -28.89 -12.42 15.86
CA LEU A 139 -27.63 -12.34 16.58
C LEU A 139 -26.59 -11.70 15.66
N VAL A 140 -25.86 -10.73 16.21
CA VAL A 140 -24.75 -10.02 15.55
C VAL A 140 -23.44 -10.40 16.20
#